data_AF-A0AAU1BDR8-F1
#
_entry.id   AF-A0AAU1BDR8-F1
#
_cell.length_a   1.000
_cell.length_b   1.000
_cell.length_c   1.000
_cell.angle_alpha   90.00
_cell.angle_beta   90.00
_cell.angle_gamma   90.00
#
_symmetry.space_group_name_H-M   'P 1'
#
loop_
_entity.id
_entity.type
_entity.pdbx_description
1 polymer ?
#
loop_
_entity_poly.entity_id
_entity_poly.type
_entity_poly.pdbx_seq_one_letter_code
_entity_poly.pdbx_strand_id
1 'polypeptide(L)' 'MPDEVCGSCHALGSSWVRLQWCSTCGHVGCCDSSRGRHAYAHHVRTGHPVVLSLAPDESWAWCFVDEVFLVRVP' A
#
# COMPACT_ATOMS: atom_id res chain seq x y z
N MET A 1 0.00 10.24 -12.48
CA MET A 1 -0.98 10.04 -11.39
C MET A 1 -0.79 8.62 -10.91
N PRO A 2 -0.55 8.35 -9.62
CA PRO A 2 -0.56 6.98 -9.12
C PRO A 2 -1.93 6.36 -9.44
N ASP A 3 -1.98 5.06 -9.75
CA ASP A 3 -3.25 4.37 -9.95
C ASP A 3 -4.12 4.58 -8.70
N GLU A 4 -5.31 5.17 -8.85
CA GLU A 4 -6.18 5.47 -7.69
C GLU A 4 -6.93 4.23 -7.18
N VAL A 5 -6.54 3.03 -7.65
CA VAL A 5 -7.24 1.77 -7.42
C VAL A 5 -6.24 0.65 -7.15
N CYS A 6 -6.67 -0.34 -6.36
CA CYS A 6 -5.96 -1.61 -6.31
C CYS A 6 -6.39 -2.47 -7.50
N GLY A 7 -5.53 -2.60 -8.51
CA GLY A 7 -5.82 -3.34 -9.75
C GLY A 7 -6.29 -4.78 -9.50
N SER A 8 -5.66 -5.49 -8.55
CA SER A 8 -6.05 -6.86 -8.19
C SER A 8 -7.43 -6.93 -7.55
N CYS A 9 -7.80 -5.98 -6.68
CA CYS A 9 -9.15 -5.91 -6.13
C CYS A 9 -10.18 -5.61 -7.21
N HIS A 10 -9.87 -4.66 -8.11
CA HIS A 10 -10.73 -4.31 -9.23
C HIS A 10 -11.00 -5.51 -10.15
N ALA A 11 -9.96 -6.26 -10.52
CA ALA A 11 -10.07 -7.47 -11.34
C ALA A 11 -10.93 -8.57 -10.67
N LEU A 12 -10.92 -8.63 -9.33
CA LEU A 12 -11.71 -9.58 -8.54
C LEU A 12 -13.11 -9.06 -8.19
N GLY A 13 -13.49 -7.85 -8.61
CA GLY A 13 -14.76 -7.22 -8.20
C GLY A 13 -14.87 -7.02 -6.67
N SER A 14 -13.74 -6.92 -5.98
CA SER A 14 -13.67 -6.84 -4.52
C SER A 14 -13.42 -5.40 -4.05
N SER A 15 -13.95 -5.05 -2.89
CA SER A 15 -13.67 -3.77 -2.23
C SER A 15 -12.37 -3.79 -1.42
N TRP A 16 -11.91 -2.61 -1.04
CA TRP A 16 -10.79 -2.38 -0.13
C TRP A 16 -11.15 -1.34 0.92
N VAL A 17 -10.39 -1.31 2.01
CA VAL A 17 -10.53 -0.33 3.09
C VAL A 17 -9.69 0.92 2.78
N ARG A 18 -8.40 0.72 2.50
CA ARG A 18 -7.44 1.78 2.19
C ARG A 18 -6.43 1.28 1.16
N LEU A 19 -5.84 2.24 0.45
CA LEU A 19 -4.81 1.99 -0.55
C LEU A 19 -3.45 2.42 -0.02
N GLN A 20 -2.43 1.71 -0.48
CA GLN A 20 -1.04 1.96 -0.19
C GLN A 20 -0.24 1.98 -1.49
N TRP A 21 0.69 2.92 -1.60
CA TRP A 21 1.52 3.13 -2.77
C TRP A 21 2.97 2.74 -2.49
N CYS A 22 3.54 1.85 -3.31
CA CYS A 22 4.92 1.40 -3.17
C CYS A 22 5.90 2.52 -3.55
N SER A 23 6.75 2.94 -2.61
CA SER A 23 7.71 4.03 -2.85
C SER A 23 8.83 3.67 -3.83
N THR A 24 9.06 2.37 -4.06
CA THR A 24 10.13 1.87 -4.94
C THR A 24 9.71 1.84 -6.41
N CYS A 25 8.49 1.39 -6.71
CA CYS A 25 8.07 1.12 -8.09
C CYS A 25 6.69 1.68 -8.46
N GLY A 26 6.01 2.33 -7.52
CA GLY A 26 4.73 2.97 -7.76
C GLY A 26 3.48 2.08 -7.81
N HIS A 27 3.61 0.77 -7.52
CA HIS A 27 2.47 -0.14 -7.45
C HIS A 27 1.48 0.27 -6.36
N VAL A 28 0.18 0.15 -6.64
CA VAL A 28 -0.90 0.43 -5.67
C VAL A 28 -1.59 -0.85 -5.24
N GLY A 29 -1.53 -1.13 -3.95
CA GLY A 29 -2.14 -2.29 -3.31
C GLY A 29 -3.11 -1.87 -2.21
N CYS A 30 -4.09 -2.71 -1.90
CA CYS A 30 -4.91 -2.52 -0.71
C CYS A 30 -4.13 -2.91 0.55
N CYS A 31 -4.41 -2.22 1.65
CA CYS A 31 -3.72 -2.41 2.93
C CYS A 31 -4.02 -3.76 3.59
N ASP A 32 -3.28 -4.09 4.65
CA ASP A 32 -3.44 -5.34 5.41
C ASP A 32 -4.81 -5.51 6.10
N SER A 33 -5.51 -4.42 6.40
CA SER A 33 -6.90 -4.48 6.91
C SER A 33 -7.93 -4.76 5.82
N SER A 34 -7.55 -4.72 4.53
CA SER A 34 -8.41 -5.14 3.43
C SER A 34 -8.27 -6.65 3.22
N ARG A 35 -9.36 -7.35 2.87
CA ARG A 35 -9.33 -8.81 2.63
C ARG A 35 -8.24 -9.27 1.67
N GLY A 36 -7.90 -8.45 0.66
CA GLY A 36 -6.92 -8.79 -0.37
C GLY A 36 -5.45 -8.67 0.04
N ARG A 37 -5.11 -7.80 1.01
CA ARG A 37 -3.73 -7.57 1.49
C ARG A 37 -2.69 -7.41 0.38
N HIS A 38 -3.07 -6.75 -0.71
CA HIS A 38 -2.27 -6.75 -1.94
C HIS A 38 -0.96 -5.97 -1.82
N ALA A 39 -0.89 -4.96 -0.95
CA ALA A 39 0.37 -4.26 -0.67
C ALA A 39 1.41 -5.18 -0.01
N TYR A 40 0.99 -6.01 0.95
CA TYR A 40 1.85 -7.01 1.58
C TYR A 40 2.25 -8.12 0.59
N ALA A 41 1.31 -8.64 -0.19
CA ALA A 41 1.62 -9.63 -1.22
C ALA A 41 2.62 -9.09 -2.27
N HIS A 42 2.50 -7.81 -2.62
CA HIS A 42 3.47 -7.13 -3.48
C HIS A 42 4.86 -7.04 -2.83
N HIS A 43 4.93 -6.65 -1.55
CA HIS A 43 6.17 -6.66 -0.79
C HIS A 43 6.83 -8.05 -0.79
N VAL A 44 6.11 -9.10 -0.42
CA VAL A 44 6.63 -10.49 -0.37
C VAL A 44 7.18 -10.93 -1.73
N ARG A 45 6.53 -10.55 -2.83
CA ARG A 45 6.95 -10.94 -4.19
C ARG A 45 8.15 -10.15 -4.73
N THR A 46 8.32 -8.91 -4.31
CA THR A 46 9.29 -7.98 -4.94
C THR A 46 10.43 -7.57 -4.02
N GLY A 47 10.28 -7.74 -2.71
CA GLY A 47 11.20 -7.23 -1.70
C GLY A 47 11.11 -5.71 -1.50
N HIS A 48 10.16 -5.01 -2.13
CA HIS A 48 10.04 -3.56 -1.96
C HIS A 48 9.56 -3.23 -0.53
N PRO A 49 10.35 -2.50 0.27
CA PRO A 49 10.17 -2.49 1.72
C PRO A 49 9.13 -1.49 2.20
N VAL A 50 8.89 -0.40 1.45
CA VAL A 50 8.14 0.76 1.96
C VAL A 50 6.92 1.07 1.09
N VAL A 51 5.80 1.32 1.77
CA VAL A 51 4.56 1.81 1.16
C VAL A 51 4.05 3.06 1.87
N LEU A 52 3.52 4.02 1.11
CA LEU A 52 2.89 5.24 1.62
C LEU A 52 1.38 5.01 1.74
N SER A 53 0.74 5.57 2.76
CA SER A 53 -0.73 5.67 2.77
C SER A 53 -1.20 6.63 1.69
N LEU A 54 -2.28 6.27 0.99
CA LEU A 54 -2.99 7.15 0.06
C LEU A 54 -4.28 7.72 0.65
N ALA A 55 -4.52 7.55 1.95
CA ALA A 55 -5.68 8.17 2.59
C ALA A 55 -5.50 9.71 2.64
N PRO A 56 -6.53 10.51 2.33
CA PRO A 56 -6.39 11.97 2.22
C PRO A 56 -5.92 12.67 3.49
N ASP A 57 -6.20 12.08 4.65
CA ASP A 57 -5.91 12.60 5.99
C ASP A 57 -4.68 11.96 6.64
N GLU A 58 -3.96 11.09 5.92
CA GLU A 58 -2.80 10.35 6.43
C GLU A 58 -1.50 10.77 5.72
N SER A 59 -0.46 11.07 6.50
CA SER A 59 0.88 11.44 6.00
C SER A 59 1.98 10.55 6.57
N TRP A 60 1.76 9.24 6.49
CA TRP A 60 2.70 8.22 6.97
C TRP A 60 3.03 7.19 5.89
N ALA A 61 4.16 6.51 6.06
CA ALA A 61 4.56 5.32 5.34
C ALA A 61 4.79 4.16 6.31
N TRP A 62 4.77 2.94 5.79
CA TRP A 62 5.03 1.71 6.53
C TRP A 62 6.23 1.01 5.91
N CYS A 63 7.20 0.61 6.74
CA CYS A 63 8.27 -0.30 6.34
C CYS A 63 7.90 -1.72 6.76
N PHE A 64 7.72 -2.62 5.80
CA PHE A 64 7.41 -4.03 6.07
C PHE A 64 8.57 -4.78 6.71
N VAL A 65 9.81 -4.40 6.42
CA VAL A 65 11.01 -5.09 6.93
C VAL A 65 11.26 -4.78 8.40
N ASP A 66 11.15 -3.50 8.75
CA ASP A 66 11.42 -3.02 10.12
C ASP A 66 10.16 -3.02 11.00
N GLU A 67 8.98 -3.24 10.40
CA GLU A 67 7.67 -3.19 11.06
C GLU A 67 7.42 -1.87 11.81
N VAL A 68 7.78 -0.74 11.19
CA VAL A 68 7.60 0.60 11.77
C VAL A 68 6.81 1.54 10.87
N PHE A 69 6.08 2.46 11.52
CA PHE A 69 5.54 3.64 10.87
C PHE A 69 6.66 4.68 10.67
N LEU A 70 6.80 5.12 9.43
CA LEU A 70 7.63 6.25 9.04
C LEU A 70 6.73 7.46 8.91
N VAL A 71 6.89 8.42 9.83
CA VAL A 71 6.18 9.70 9.76
C VAL A 71 7.04 10.73 9.06
N ARG A 72 6.46 11.49 8.14
CA ARG A 72 7.15 12.69 7.63
C ARG A 72 7.05 13.77 8.69
N VAL A 73 8.20 14.16 9.22
CA VAL A 73 8.31 15.39 10.02
C VAL A 73 8.18 16.58 9.06
N PRO A 74 7.43 17.64 9.42
CA PRO A 74 7.34 18.86 8.62
C PRO A 74 8.71 19.48 8.30
#